data_AF-A0ABD3D3L4-F1
#
_entry.id   AF-A0ABD3D3L4-F1
#
_cell.length_a   1.000
_cell.length_b   1.000
_cell.length_c   1.000
_cell.angle_alpha   90.00
_cell.angle_beta   90.00
_cell.angle_gamma   90.00
#
_symmetry.space_group_name_H-M   'P 1'
#
loop_
_entity.id
_entity.type
_entity.pdbx_description
1 polymer ?
#
loop_
_entity_poly.entity_id
_entity_poly.type
_entity_poly.pdbx_seq_one_letter_code
_entity_poly.pdbx_strand_id
1 'polypeptide(L)'
;MMRKTLLQASTRCLFSSSSSLSILSLRLCSSSSSSKIPNEHFVEHAEDKPPPLPSAAISIDRSALHHPPKHSHEPSAESELVKHLKNIIKFRGGPITVAEYMEEVLTNSKAGYYMNRDVFGAGGDFITSLEVSQMFGEMVGVWAMCLWEQMGQPKRVNLVELGPDRGTLLADLLRGASKFKNFTESLEIHMVECSPALQKLQYQNLKCTTEDGTAEKRWFSTLAGTHVSWHATLEQVPTGLPTIIIAHEFYDALPVHQFQKSSRGWSEKMVDVAEDSSFRFVLSPQPTPATLYLMQRCKWAGNEEISRVSHIEVCPKAIDLTQEIANRVSVDGGGALIIDYGLNGIVTNSLQAIRKHKFVDILDDPGSADLSTYVDFDAIRHSAEEVSG
;
A
#
# COMPACT_ATOMS: atom_id res chain seq x y z
N MET A 1 -11.94 -56.72 23.94
CA MET A 1 -12.44 -56.06 22.71
C MET A 1 -11.49 -54.89 22.38
N MET A 2 -10.16 -55.05 22.34
CA MET A 2 -9.29 -55.61 21.28
C MET A 2 -9.38 -54.97 19.89
N ARG A 3 -8.48 -53.99 19.64
CA ARG A 3 -7.55 -53.79 18.48
C ARG A 3 -6.97 -52.36 18.65
N LYS A 4 -5.67 -52.01 18.87
CA LYS A 4 -4.34 -52.49 18.42
C LYS A 4 -4.34 -52.82 16.92
N THR A 5 -3.50 -52.26 16.03
CA THR A 5 -2.04 -52.02 16.09
C THR A 5 -1.62 -51.26 14.81
N LEU A 6 -0.75 -50.23 14.91
CA LEU A 6 0.65 -50.14 14.40
C LEU A 6 0.91 -50.24 12.87
N LEU A 7 1.60 -49.25 12.29
CA LEU A 7 3.00 -49.37 11.80
C LEU A 7 3.56 -48.04 11.23
N GLN A 8 4.70 -47.62 11.79
CA GLN A 8 5.69 -46.69 11.22
C GLN A 8 6.69 -47.44 10.33
N ALA A 9 7.28 -46.74 9.34
CA ALA A 9 8.70 -46.71 8.93
C ALA A 9 8.78 -46.34 7.43
N SER A 10 9.25 -45.14 7.06
CA SER A 10 10.66 -44.72 6.86
C SER A 10 11.42 -45.48 5.78
N THR A 11 11.70 -44.82 4.64
CA THR A 11 13.04 -44.85 4.01
C THR A 11 13.29 -43.62 3.13
N ARG A 12 14.40 -42.91 3.42
CA ARG A 12 15.11 -42.00 2.52
C ARG A 12 15.84 -42.81 1.43
N CYS A 13 15.97 -42.28 0.22
CA CYS A 13 17.21 -42.44 -0.54
C CYS A 13 17.37 -41.35 -1.62
N LEU A 14 18.60 -40.85 -1.67
CA LEU A 14 19.17 -39.91 -2.63
C LEU A 14 19.33 -40.56 -4.01
N PHE A 15 19.24 -39.79 -5.10
CA PHE A 15 20.11 -39.94 -6.27
C PHE A 15 20.19 -38.64 -7.07
N SER A 16 21.42 -38.16 -7.27
CA SER A 16 21.82 -37.17 -8.26
C SER A 16 21.99 -37.82 -9.64
N SER A 17 21.61 -37.14 -10.71
CA SER A 17 22.39 -37.15 -11.95
C SER A 17 22.01 -36.00 -12.87
N SER A 18 23.06 -35.35 -13.36
CA SER A 18 23.15 -34.37 -14.44
C SER A 18 22.94 -35.02 -15.81
N SER A 19 22.26 -34.34 -16.73
CA SER A 19 22.63 -34.34 -18.16
C SER A 19 21.92 -33.23 -18.94
N SER A 20 22.75 -32.45 -19.63
CA SER A 20 22.45 -31.61 -20.77
C SER A 20 21.80 -32.39 -21.91
N LEU A 21 20.88 -31.77 -22.67
CA LEU A 21 20.73 -32.03 -24.11
C LEU A 21 19.94 -30.91 -24.79
N SER A 22 20.67 -30.20 -25.65
CA SER A 22 20.25 -29.34 -26.75
C SER A 22 19.43 -30.09 -27.80
N ILE A 23 18.36 -29.49 -28.31
CA ILE A 23 17.75 -29.89 -29.60
C ILE A 23 17.46 -28.65 -30.46
N LEU A 24 18.03 -28.70 -31.66
CA LEU A 24 17.84 -27.85 -32.83
C LEU A 24 16.38 -27.87 -33.32
N SER A 25 15.91 -26.75 -33.87
CA SER A 25 15.04 -26.77 -35.05
C SER A 25 15.56 -25.86 -36.14
N LEU A 26 15.59 -26.41 -37.35
CA LEU A 26 16.08 -25.85 -38.60
C LEU A 26 14.98 -25.07 -39.33
N ARG A 27 15.41 -23.93 -39.91
CA ARG A 27 15.14 -23.35 -41.25
C ARG A 27 13.68 -23.14 -41.72
N LEU A 28 13.40 -21.92 -42.20
CA LEU A 28 13.41 -21.62 -43.64
C LEU A 28 13.38 -20.11 -43.93
N CYS A 29 14.09 -19.73 -44.99
CA CYS A 29 14.37 -18.38 -45.46
C CYS A 29 13.32 -17.86 -46.46
N SER A 30 13.19 -16.53 -46.56
CA SER A 30 13.12 -15.76 -47.81
C SER A 30 13.17 -14.26 -47.45
N SER A 31 14.29 -13.55 -47.67
CA SER A 31 14.58 -12.65 -48.82
C SER A 31 13.39 -11.74 -49.20
N SER A 32 13.49 -10.40 -49.31
CA SER A 32 14.49 -9.65 -50.08
C SER A 32 14.54 -8.14 -49.75
N SER A 33 15.76 -7.65 -49.50
CA SER A 33 16.45 -6.41 -49.94
C SER A 33 15.72 -5.15 -50.48
N SER A 34 16.20 -3.99 -49.98
CA SER A 34 16.72 -2.78 -50.70
C SER A 34 15.73 -1.90 -51.50
N SER A 35 15.78 -0.56 -51.62
CA SER A 35 16.73 0.52 -51.29
C SER A 35 16.06 1.90 -51.51
N LYS A 36 16.73 2.94 -51.00
CA LYS A 36 16.51 4.41 -50.96
C LYS A 36 16.18 5.17 -52.30
N ILE A 37 15.26 6.17 -52.22
CA ILE A 37 15.30 7.67 -52.49
C ILE A 37 16.01 8.19 -53.81
N PRO A 38 15.70 9.36 -54.49
CA PRO A 38 14.87 10.58 -54.19
C PRO A 38 14.01 11.24 -55.35
N ASN A 39 13.23 12.29 -54.96
CA ASN A 39 12.78 13.55 -55.60
C ASN A 39 12.51 13.69 -57.11
N GLU A 40 11.38 14.37 -57.46
CA GLU A 40 11.36 15.50 -58.40
C GLU A 40 10.08 16.37 -58.30
N HIS A 41 10.24 17.66 -58.64
CA HIS A 41 9.27 18.77 -58.65
C HIS A 41 8.26 18.69 -59.82
N PHE A 42 7.02 19.19 -59.65
CA PHE A 42 6.24 19.77 -60.77
C PHE A 42 5.22 20.83 -60.32
N VAL A 43 4.93 21.76 -61.23
CA VAL A 43 4.35 23.12 -61.06
C VAL A 43 2.84 23.19 -61.36
N GLU A 44 2.22 24.27 -60.83
CA GLU A 44 0.86 24.83 -60.92
C GLU A 44 -0.03 24.53 -62.15
N HIS A 45 -1.35 24.50 -61.91
CA HIS A 45 -2.34 25.13 -62.79
C HIS A 45 -3.54 25.67 -61.97
N ALA A 46 -3.91 26.92 -62.25
CA ALA A 46 -5.02 27.68 -61.69
C ALA A 46 -6.32 27.45 -62.49
N GLU A 47 -7.47 27.41 -61.82
CA GLU A 47 -8.78 27.59 -62.45
C GLU A 47 -9.67 28.56 -61.63
N ASP A 48 -10.17 29.55 -62.36
CA ASP A 48 -10.98 30.69 -61.95
C ASP A 48 -12.47 30.30 -61.74
N LYS A 49 -13.13 30.82 -60.71
CA LYS A 49 -14.57 30.57 -60.42
C LYS A 49 -15.33 31.90 -60.25
N PRO A 50 -16.49 32.12 -60.91
CA PRO A 50 -17.19 33.41 -60.91
C PRO A 50 -17.99 33.67 -59.61
N PRO A 51 -18.32 34.96 -59.29
CA PRO A 51 -18.83 35.33 -57.97
C PRO A 51 -20.36 35.15 -57.83
N PRO A 52 -20.90 34.84 -56.63
CA PRO A 52 -22.33 34.83 -56.38
C PRO A 52 -22.88 36.17 -55.86
N LEU A 53 -24.15 36.43 -56.18
CA LEU A 53 -24.98 37.59 -55.82
C LEU A 53 -25.36 37.63 -54.32
N PRO A 54 -25.69 38.82 -53.76
CA PRO A 54 -25.87 39.00 -52.31
C PRO A 54 -27.23 38.49 -51.82
N SER A 55 -27.20 37.60 -50.83
CA SER A 55 -28.36 37.18 -50.03
C SER A 55 -28.42 38.03 -48.76
N ALA A 56 -29.56 38.69 -48.53
CA ALA A 56 -29.81 39.47 -47.32
C ALA A 56 -29.94 38.52 -46.11
N ALA A 57 -28.94 38.51 -45.23
CA ALA A 57 -28.99 37.79 -43.97
C ALA A 57 -29.60 38.69 -42.88
N ILE A 58 -30.77 38.31 -42.37
CA ILE A 58 -31.33 38.89 -41.14
C ILE A 58 -30.59 38.23 -39.97
N SER A 59 -29.77 39.00 -39.24
CA SER A 59 -29.14 38.55 -38.01
C SER A 59 -30.06 38.80 -36.81
N ILE A 60 -30.36 37.74 -36.05
CA ILE A 60 -31.05 37.85 -34.76
C ILE A 60 -29.97 37.80 -33.68
N ASP A 61 -29.85 38.88 -32.91
CA ASP A 61 -28.94 38.95 -31.78
C ASP A 61 -29.45 38.05 -30.63
N ARG A 62 -28.61 37.07 -30.27
CA ARG A 62 -28.86 36.11 -29.18
C ARG A 62 -27.95 36.34 -27.97
N SER A 63 -27.24 37.47 -27.93
CA SER A 63 -26.28 37.80 -26.86
C SER A 63 -26.89 37.83 -25.45
N ALA A 64 -28.21 37.97 -25.34
CA ALA A 64 -28.95 37.97 -24.07
C ALA A 64 -29.46 36.57 -23.61
N LEU A 65 -29.23 35.50 -24.37
CA LEU A 65 -29.58 34.15 -23.91
C LEU A 65 -28.49 33.64 -22.97
N HIS A 66 -28.84 33.45 -21.70
CA HIS A 66 -27.96 32.88 -20.68
C HIS A 66 -27.47 31.50 -21.14
N HIS A 67 -26.17 31.40 -21.46
CA HIS A 67 -25.52 30.12 -21.67
C HIS A 67 -25.04 29.62 -20.30
N PRO A 68 -25.42 28.42 -19.84
CA PRO A 68 -24.69 27.81 -18.73
C PRO A 68 -23.23 27.63 -19.15
N PRO A 69 -22.26 27.72 -18.22
CA PRO A 69 -20.86 27.55 -18.57
C PRO A 69 -20.70 26.23 -19.32
N LYS A 70 -20.10 26.28 -20.51
CA LYS A 70 -19.68 25.08 -21.22
C LYS A 70 -18.73 24.36 -20.28
N HIS A 71 -19.17 23.24 -19.72
CA HIS A 71 -18.24 22.25 -19.18
C HIS A 71 -17.30 21.92 -20.33
N SER A 72 -16.05 22.38 -20.21
CA SER A 72 -14.97 21.97 -21.07
C SER A 72 -14.73 20.49 -20.82
N HIS A 73 -15.50 19.64 -21.50
CA HIS A 73 -15.10 18.27 -21.76
C HIS A 73 -14.02 18.32 -22.85
N GLU A 74 -12.84 18.83 -22.50
CA GLU A 74 -11.67 18.14 -23.02
C GLU A 74 -11.70 16.76 -22.34
N PRO A 75 -11.66 15.64 -23.09
CA PRO A 75 -11.47 14.35 -22.45
C PRO A 75 -10.09 14.39 -21.81
N SER A 76 -10.04 14.72 -20.52
CA SER A 76 -8.91 14.39 -19.68
C SER A 76 -8.60 12.92 -19.96
N ALA A 77 -7.41 12.65 -20.50
CA ALA A 77 -7.02 11.28 -20.78
C ALA A 77 -7.13 10.51 -19.46
N GLU A 78 -8.08 9.58 -19.38
CA GLU A 78 -8.30 8.78 -18.17
C GLU A 78 -6.96 8.23 -17.68
N SER A 79 -6.70 8.36 -16.38
CA SER A 79 -5.45 7.87 -15.81
C SER A 79 -5.31 6.37 -16.04
N GLU A 80 -4.07 5.88 -16.15
CA GLU A 80 -3.82 4.45 -16.37
C GLU A 80 -4.42 3.59 -15.25
N LEU A 81 -4.45 4.11 -14.01
CA LEU A 81 -5.10 3.44 -12.89
C LEU A 81 -6.62 3.39 -13.04
N VAL A 82 -7.26 4.48 -13.47
CA VAL A 82 -8.70 4.49 -13.74
C VAL A 82 -9.07 3.44 -14.79
N LYS A 83 -8.30 3.38 -15.89
CA LYS A 83 -8.49 2.34 -16.91
C LYS A 83 -8.29 0.94 -16.34
N HIS A 84 -7.26 0.75 -15.52
CA HIS A 84 -6.97 -0.52 -14.88
C HIS A 84 -8.11 -1.02 -14.00
N LEU A 85 -8.61 -0.17 -13.09
CA LEU A 85 -9.73 -0.49 -12.20
C LEU A 85 -11.01 -0.82 -12.98
N LYS A 86 -11.34 0.00 -14.00
CA LYS A 86 -12.48 -0.27 -14.89
C LYS A 86 -12.33 -1.61 -15.61
N ASN A 87 -11.12 -1.95 -16.06
CA ASN A 87 -10.84 -3.21 -16.74
C ASN A 87 -10.96 -4.40 -15.77
N ILE A 88 -10.52 -4.30 -14.52
CA ILE A 88 -10.69 -5.36 -13.51
C ILE A 88 -12.19 -5.64 -13.30
N ILE A 89 -12.98 -4.59 -13.03
CA ILE A 89 -14.43 -4.71 -12.79
C ILE A 89 -15.13 -5.36 -13.99
N LYS A 90 -14.84 -4.87 -15.21
CA LYS A 90 -15.41 -5.41 -16.45
C LYS A 90 -14.99 -6.86 -16.71
N PHE A 91 -13.71 -7.18 -16.52
CA PHE A 91 -13.17 -8.51 -16.78
C PHE A 91 -13.72 -9.56 -15.82
N ARG A 92 -13.88 -9.21 -14.54
CA ARG A 92 -14.49 -10.10 -13.53
C ARG A 92 -16.00 -10.17 -13.62
N GLY A 93 -16.64 -9.30 -14.39
CA GLY A 93 -18.09 -9.24 -14.56
C GLY A 93 -18.82 -8.79 -13.30
N GLY A 94 -18.17 -8.00 -12.44
CA GLY A 94 -18.73 -7.58 -11.17
C GLY A 94 -17.87 -6.59 -10.41
N PRO A 95 -18.45 -5.95 -9.39
CA PRO A 95 -17.78 -4.95 -8.56
C PRO A 95 -16.62 -5.56 -7.76
N ILE A 96 -15.68 -4.71 -7.36
CA ILE A 96 -14.55 -5.07 -6.48
C ILE A 96 -14.78 -4.58 -5.05
N THR A 97 -14.17 -5.22 -4.07
CA THR A 97 -14.31 -4.79 -2.66
C THR A 97 -13.70 -3.40 -2.45
N VAL A 98 -14.13 -2.69 -1.39
CA VAL A 98 -13.47 -1.43 -0.99
C VAL A 98 -11.99 -1.68 -0.64
N ALA A 99 -11.68 -2.81 -0.01
CA ALA A 99 -10.30 -3.19 0.31
C ALA A 99 -9.45 -3.35 -0.97
N GLU A 100 -9.96 -4.06 -1.97
CA GLU A 100 -9.25 -4.23 -3.25
C GLU A 100 -9.07 -2.88 -3.98
N TYR A 101 -10.11 -2.03 -3.99
CA TYR A 101 -9.99 -0.69 -4.54
C TYR A 101 -8.90 0.12 -3.82
N MET A 102 -8.87 0.11 -2.49
CA MET A 102 -7.87 0.81 -1.68
C MET A 102 -6.46 0.29 -1.95
N GLU A 103 -6.28 -1.04 -2.04
CA GLU A 103 -4.99 -1.67 -2.35
C GLU A 103 -4.46 -1.24 -3.72
N GLU A 104 -5.29 -1.27 -4.76
CA GLU A 104 -4.93 -0.83 -6.10
C GLU A 104 -4.62 0.68 -6.14
N VAL A 105 -5.40 1.49 -5.42
CA VAL A 105 -5.19 2.95 -5.37
C VAL A 105 -3.88 3.32 -4.69
N LEU A 106 -3.53 2.65 -3.59
CA LEU A 106 -2.37 3.00 -2.78
C LEU A 106 -1.08 2.36 -3.31
N THR A 107 -1.13 1.07 -3.68
CA THR A 107 0.08 0.24 -3.83
C THR A 107 0.25 -0.41 -5.19
N ASN A 108 -0.61 -0.12 -6.18
CA ASN A 108 -0.42 -0.64 -7.53
C ASN A 108 0.98 -0.26 -8.07
N SER A 109 1.76 -1.27 -8.45
CA SER A 109 3.16 -1.13 -8.88
C SER A 109 3.42 -0.12 -10.01
N LYS A 110 2.40 0.21 -10.81
CA LYS A 110 2.53 1.12 -11.96
C LYS A 110 1.95 2.49 -11.74
N ALA A 111 0.97 2.64 -10.85
CA ALA A 111 0.15 3.84 -10.75
C ALA A 111 -0.38 4.16 -9.34
N GLY A 112 -0.05 3.34 -8.34
CA GLY A 112 -0.47 3.54 -6.96
C GLY A 112 0.13 4.80 -6.35
N TYR A 113 -0.60 5.37 -5.41
CA TYR A 113 -0.27 6.62 -4.73
C TYR A 113 1.16 6.62 -4.14
N TYR A 114 1.54 5.56 -3.42
CA TYR A 114 2.87 5.44 -2.79
C TYR A 114 3.99 4.94 -3.73
N MET A 115 3.65 4.51 -4.95
CA MET A 115 4.63 3.94 -5.90
C MET A 115 5.24 4.99 -6.84
N ASN A 116 4.49 6.04 -7.17
CA ASN A 116 4.80 6.90 -8.32
C ASN A 116 5.08 8.37 -7.99
N ARG A 117 5.04 8.78 -6.72
CA ARG A 117 5.11 10.19 -6.34
C ARG A 117 5.94 10.38 -5.06
N ASP A 118 6.62 11.54 -4.96
CA ASP A 118 7.11 12.05 -3.67
C ASP A 118 5.91 12.72 -2.98
N VAL A 119 5.14 11.93 -2.22
CA VAL A 119 3.84 12.33 -1.64
C VAL A 119 3.96 12.97 -0.25
N PHE A 120 5.15 13.00 0.34
CA PHE A 120 5.38 13.38 1.74
C PHE A 120 6.01 14.79 1.87
N GLY A 121 5.79 15.48 2.98
CA GLY A 121 6.42 16.77 3.33
C GLY A 121 5.60 18.01 2.97
N ALA A 122 6.16 19.22 3.17
CA ALA A 122 5.44 20.50 3.01
C ALA A 122 4.89 20.80 1.60
N GLY A 123 5.33 20.05 0.58
CA GLY A 123 4.79 20.07 -0.78
C GLY A 123 3.95 18.85 -1.15
N GLY A 124 3.78 17.90 -0.23
CA GLY A 124 2.97 16.70 -0.34
C GLY A 124 1.52 16.90 0.13
N ASP A 125 0.74 15.82 0.23
CA ASP A 125 -0.68 15.92 0.60
C ASP A 125 -0.92 15.94 2.12
N PHE A 126 0.08 15.56 2.93
CA PHE A 126 0.05 15.51 4.40
C PHE A 126 1.26 16.16 5.07
N ILE A 127 1.02 16.63 6.29
CA ILE A 127 2.04 16.90 7.30
C ILE A 127 1.85 15.82 8.37
N THR A 128 2.71 14.81 8.39
CA THR A 128 2.69 13.75 9.41
C THR A 128 3.28 14.26 10.72
N SER A 129 3.08 13.53 11.83
CA SER A 129 3.62 13.93 13.14
C SER A 129 5.15 14.16 13.13
N LEU A 130 5.85 13.43 12.26
CA LEU A 130 7.30 13.49 12.02
C LEU A 130 7.73 14.81 11.37
N GLU A 131 6.89 15.39 10.53
CA GLU A 131 7.12 16.68 9.87
C GLU A 131 6.83 17.86 10.81
N VAL A 132 6.06 17.64 11.89
CA VAL A 132 5.75 18.67 12.89
C VAL A 132 6.90 18.85 13.88
N SER A 133 7.51 17.75 14.37
CA SER A 133 8.58 17.86 15.36
C SER A 133 9.49 16.65 15.44
N GLN A 134 10.81 16.91 15.38
CA GLN A 134 11.86 15.94 15.69
C GLN A 134 11.71 15.29 17.08
N MET A 135 11.04 15.97 18.02
CA MET A 135 10.86 15.47 19.39
C MET A 135 10.06 14.17 19.41
N PHE A 136 9.17 13.95 18.44
CA PHE A 136 8.40 12.72 18.35
C PHE A 136 9.32 11.51 18.14
N GLY A 137 10.21 11.56 17.15
CA GLY A 137 11.16 10.47 16.89
C GLY A 137 12.16 10.25 18.02
N GLU A 138 12.58 11.33 18.69
CA GLU A 138 13.41 11.24 19.90
C GLU A 138 12.67 10.50 21.04
N MET A 139 11.37 10.76 21.25
CA MET A 139 10.58 10.08 22.28
C MET A 139 10.32 8.60 21.95
N VAL A 140 10.07 8.27 20.69
CA VAL A 140 10.01 6.86 20.25
C VAL A 140 11.36 6.17 20.48
N GLY A 141 12.47 6.88 20.28
CA GLY A 141 13.80 6.37 20.64
C GLY A 141 14.01 6.13 22.13
N VAL A 142 13.50 7.01 22.99
CA VAL A 142 13.51 6.78 24.44
C VAL A 142 12.69 5.52 24.78
N TRP A 143 11.50 5.35 24.19
CA TRP A 143 10.69 4.15 24.39
C TRP A 143 11.43 2.87 23.96
N ALA A 144 12.05 2.86 22.77
CA ALA A 144 12.79 1.71 22.26
C ALA A 144 13.99 1.37 23.16
N MET A 145 14.72 2.38 23.65
CA MET A 145 15.82 2.19 24.60
C MET A 145 15.33 1.64 25.94
N CYS A 146 14.22 2.15 26.49
CA CYS A 146 13.64 1.63 27.73
C CYS A 146 13.20 0.17 27.58
N LEU A 147 12.59 -0.20 26.44
CA LEU A 147 12.24 -1.59 26.16
C LEU A 147 13.49 -2.47 26.06
N TRP A 148 14.55 -2.00 25.40
CA TRP A 148 15.83 -2.69 25.35
C TRP A 148 16.47 -2.92 26.73
N GLU A 149 16.39 -1.93 27.63
CA GLU A 149 16.83 -2.10 29.01
C GLU A 149 15.99 -3.13 29.76
N GLN A 150 14.67 -3.12 29.59
CA GLN A 150 13.76 -4.09 30.19
C GLN A 150 14.01 -5.52 29.68
N MET A 151 14.46 -5.67 28.44
CA MET A 151 14.92 -6.95 27.88
C MET A 151 16.26 -7.43 28.44
N GLY A 152 16.89 -6.68 29.35
CA GLY A 152 18.18 -7.04 29.95
C GLY A 152 19.38 -6.64 29.09
N GLN A 153 19.24 -5.60 28.26
CA GLN A 153 20.31 -5.05 27.43
C GLN A 153 20.98 -6.09 26.51
N PRO A 154 20.20 -6.80 25.67
CA PRO A 154 20.74 -7.81 24.77
C PRO A 154 21.83 -7.21 23.86
N LYS A 155 22.89 -7.97 23.61
CA LYS A 155 24.02 -7.54 22.76
C LYS A 155 23.65 -7.32 21.30
N ARG A 156 22.55 -7.94 20.85
CA ARG A 156 21.96 -7.76 19.52
C ARG A 156 20.45 -7.74 19.65
N VAL A 157 19.81 -6.79 19.00
CA VAL A 157 18.37 -6.60 18.97
C VAL A 157 17.97 -6.12 17.58
N ASN A 158 16.91 -6.68 17.02
CA ASN A 158 16.33 -6.18 15.79
C ASN A 158 15.50 -4.94 16.12
N LEU A 159 15.68 -3.84 15.38
CA LEU A 159 14.78 -2.70 15.38
C LEU A 159 14.11 -2.61 14.00
N VAL A 160 12.82 -2.91 13.98
CA VAL A 160 12.02 -3.02 12.75
C VAL A 160 11.08 -1.83 12.68
N GLU A 161 11.06 -1.14 11.53
CA GLU A 161 10.05 -0.12 11.22
C GLU A 161 9.19 -0.60 10.04
N LEU A 162 7.87 -0.63 10.24
CA LEU A 162 6.88 -0.98 9.23
C LEU A 162 6.39 0.29 8.53
N GLY A 163 6.51 0.34 7.20
CA GLY A 163 6.14 1.51 6.41
C GLY A 163 6.86 2.80 6.84
N PRO A 164 8.19 2.86 6.72
CA PRO A 164 8.98 3.98 7.25
C PRO A 164 8.87 5.29 6.46
N ASP A 165 8.08 5.35 5.39
CA ASP A 165 7.97 6.50 4.47
C ASP A 165 9.32 7.06 4.00
N ARG A 166 9.70 8.26 4.45
CA ARG A 166 10.99 8.90 4.14
C ARG A 166 12.13 8.41 5.05
N GLY A 167 11.85 7.61 6.09
CA GLY A 167 12.79 7.18 7.12
C GLY A 167 13.09 8.24 8.18
N THR A 168 12.24 9.27 8.30
CA THR A 168 12.44 10.41 9.22
C THR A 168 12.40 9.98 10.68
N LEU A 169 11.42 9.13 11.05
CA LEU A 169 11.27 8.62 12.42
C LEU A 169 12.54 7.93 12.90
N LEU A 170 13.04 6.96 12.14
CA LEU A 170 14.25 6.26 12.51
C LEU A 170 15.50 7.16 12.46
N ALA A 171 15.59 8.09 11.52
CA ALA A 171 16.71 9.04 11.49
C ALA A 171 16.78 9.87 12.78
N ASP A 172 15.64 10.36 13.27
CA ASP A 172 15.55 11.10 14.52
C ASP A 172 15.80 10.22 15.75
N LEU A 173 15.27 9.00 15.76
CA LEU A 173 15.55 8.00 16.78
C LEU A 173 17.06 7.74 16.91
N LEU A 174 17.74 7.43 15.80
CA LEU A 174 19.17 7.12 15.78
C LEU A 174 20.01 8.35 16.18
N ARG A 175 19.61 9.54 15.73
CA ARG A 175 20.27 10.80 16.10
C ARG A 175 20.14 11.06 17.61
N GLY A 176 18.94 10.91 18.17
CA GLY A 176 18.66 11.06 19.60
C GLY A 176 19.37 10.01 20.46
N ALA A 177 19.44 8.77 19.97
CA ALA A 177 20.08 7.65 20.63
C ALA A 177 21.62 7.63 20.51
N SER A 178 22.21 8.46 19.64
CA SER A 178 23.64 8.40 19.24
C SER A 178 24.67 8.47 20.39
N LYS A 179 24.27 9.00 21.56
CA LYS A 179 25.08 9.07 22.78
C LYS A 179 25.05 7.78 23.61
N PHE A 180 24.06 6.93 23.43
CA PHE A 180 23.88 5.66 24.14
C PHE A 180 24.50 4.51 23.34
N LYS A 181 25.84 4.46 23.35
CA LYS A 181 26.61 3.53 22.50
C LYS A 181 26.22 2.07 22.66
N ASN A 182 26.04 1.59 23.89
CA ASN A 182 25.64 0.20 24.13
C ASN A 182 24.30 -0.16 23.46
N PHE A 183 23.35 0.78 23.45
CA PHE A 183 22.08 0.58 22.78
C PHE A 183 22.28 0.60 21.27
N THR A 184 22.87 1.66 20.71
CA THR A 184 23.03 1.78 19.26
C THR A 184 23.88 0.66 18.65
N GLU A 185 24.98 0.26 19.31
CA GLU A 185 25.84 -0.83 18.83
C GLU A 185 25.17 -2.21 18.88
N SER A 186 24.07 -2.35 19.63
CA SER A 186 23.27 -3.58 19.66
C SER A 186 22.22 -3.66 18.54
N LEU A 187 21.93 -2.55 17.85
CA LEU A 187 20.83 -2.50 16.89
C LEU A 187 21.19 -3.11 15.53
N GLU A 188 20.31 -3.97 15.05
CA GLU A 188 20.20 -4.38 13.65
C GLU A 188 18.92 -3.76 13.07
N ILE A 189 19.05 -2.81 12.14
CA ILE A 189 17.90 -2.08 11.58
C ILE A 189 17.29 -2.83 10.41
N HIS A 190 15.96 -2.98 10.45
CA HIS A 190 15.16 -3.57 9.39
C HIS A 190 14.01 -2.65 8.98
N MET A 191 14.06 -2.16 7.74
CA MET A 191 13.03 -1.30 7.15
C MET A 191 12.09 -2.18 6.30
N VAL A 192 10.81 -2.29 6.66
CA VAL A 192 9.83 -3.05 5.88
C VAL A 192 9.13 -2.09 4.92
N GLU A 193 9.55 -2.11 3.66
CA GLU A 193 9.16 -1.17 2.61
C GLU A 193 9.12 -1.88 1.25
N CYS A 194 8.02 -1.77 0.52
CA CYS A 194 7.87 -2.38 -0.80
C CYS A 194 8.20 -1.44 -1.97
N SER A 195 8.19 -0.12 -1.76
CA SER A 195 8.46 0.91 -2.77
C SER A 195 9.95 1.15 -2.99
N PRO A 196 10.54 0.82 -4.16
CA PRO A 196 11.95 1.07 -4.43
C PRO A 196 12.33 2.56 -4.40
N ALA A 197 11.36 3.44 -4.69
CA ALA A 197 11.56 4.88 -4.64
C ALA A 197 11.75 5.36 -3.19
N LEU A 198 10.91 4.87 -2.26
CA LEU A 198 11.01 5.19 -0.83
C LEU A 198 12.27 4.57 -0.20
N GLN A 199 12.62 3.32 -0.56
CA GLN A 199 13.89 2.72 -0.10
C GLN A 199 15.10 3.59 -0.44
N LYS A 200 15.13 4.18 -1.64
CA LYS A 200 16.22 5.10 -2.04
C LYS A 200 16.23 6.39 -1.21
N LEU A 201 15.06 6.94 -0.88
CA LEU A 201 14.94 8.13 -0.05
C LEU A 201 15.36 7.85 1.40
N GLN A 202 14.90 6.74 1.96
CA GLN A 202 15.28 6.25 3.30
C GLN A 202 16.80 6.04 3.38
N TYR A 203 17.41 5.43 2.36
CA TYR A 203 18.86 5.27 2.26
C TYR A 203 19.62 6.60 2.39
N GLN A 204 19.12 7.65 1.73
CA GLN A 204 19.72 8.98 1.78
C GLN A 204 19.51 9.65 3.15
N ASN A 205 18.29 9.58 3.69
CA ASN A 205 17.93 10.21 4.96
C ASN A 205 18.63 9.56 6.17
N LEU A 206 18.79 8.23 6.15
CA LEU A 206 19.58 7.50 7.14
C LEU A 206 21.09 7.67 6.93
N LYS A 207 21.53 8.40 5.90
CA LYS A 207 22.94 8.61 5.54
C LYS A 207 23.70 7.30 5.45
N CYS A 208 23.12 6.34 4.75
CA CYS A 208 23.68 5.01 4.64
C CYS A 208 24.93 5.00 3.74
N THR A 209 25.88 4.14 4.09
CA THR A 209 27.10 3.87 3.32
C THR A 209 27.38 2.37 3.27
N THR A 210 28.18 1.92 2.31
CA THR A 210 28.64 0.53 2.21
C THR A 210 29.96 0.34 2.92
N GLU A 211 30.13 -0.84 3.53
CA GLU A 211 31.44 -1.27 3.98
C GLU A 211 32.23 -1.81 2.78
N ASP A 212 33.37 -1.17 2.46
CA ASP A 212 34.22 -1.61 1.36
C ASP A 212 34.97 -2.89 1.75
N GLY A 213 34.82 -3.97 0.98
CA GLY A 213 35.69 -5.14 1.05
C GLY A 213 35.05 -6.49 1.44
N THR A 214 33.74 -6.56 1.68
CA THR A 214 33.02 -7.83 1.92
C THR A 214 32.28 -8.33 0.68
N ALA A 215 32.16 -9.65 0.52
CA ALA A 215 31.42 -10.28 -0.59
C ALA A 215 29.91 -9.99 -0.56
N GLU A 216 29.38 -9.66 0.62
CA GLU A 216 28.00 -9.24 0.84
C GLU A 216 27.95 -7.72 1.04
N LYS A 217 27.07 -7.04 0.28
CA LYS A 217 26.81 -5.61 0.48
C LYS A 217 26.05 -5.42 1.79
N ARG A 218 26.72 -4.89 2.81
CA ARG A 218 26.09 -4.43 4.04
C ARG A 218 26.05 -2.91 4.04
N TRP A 219 24.89 -2.39 4.36
CA TRP A 219 24.68 -0.95 4.51
C TRP A 219 24.71 -0.63 6.00
N PHE A 220 25.28 0.52 6.34
CA PHE A 220 25.22 1.04 7.70
C PHE A 220 24.86 2.52 7.69
N SER A 221 24.07 2.94 8.66
CA SER A 221 23.75 4.35 8.88
C SER A 221 24.91 5.04 9.57
N THR A 222 25.41 6.13 9.00
CA THR A 222 26.45 6.96 9.64
C THR A 222 25.93 7.77 10.84
N LEU A 223 24.62 7.80 11.07
CA LEU A 223 24.02 8.49 12.22
C LEU A 223 24.41 7.83 13.56
N ALA A 224 24.46 6.49 13.57
CA ALA A 224 24.72 5.72 14.78
C ALA A 224 25.74 4.57 14.57
N GLY A 225 26.20 4.31 13.33
CA GLY A 225 27.09 3.20 13.01
C GLY A 225 26.37 1.85 13.00
N THR A 226 25.08 1.83 12.68
CA THR A 226 24.20 0.66 12.78
C THR A 226 23.92 0.05 11.42
N HIS A 227 23.89 -1.29 11.33
CA HIS A 227 23.52 -1.98 10.10
C HIS A 227 22.07 -1.69 9.72
N VAL A 228 21.81 -1.52 8.41
CA VAL A 228 20.48 -1.27 7.86
C VAL A 228 20.20 -2.22 6.71
N SER A 229 19.01 -2.81 6.72
CA SER A 229 18.51 -3.69 5.67
C SER A 229 17.06 -3.37 5.33
N TRP A 230 16.68 -3.60 4.08
CA TRP A 230 15.31 -3.40 3.60
C TRP A 230 14.68 -4.73 3.23
N HIS A 231 13.41 -4.88 3.59
CA HIS A 231 12.61 -6.09 3.41
C HIS A 231 11.28 -5.70 2.77
N ALA A 232 10.74 -6.54 1.90
CA ALA A 232 9.43 -6.28 1.32
C ALA A 232 8.30 -6.60 2.30
N THR A 233 8.52 -7.53 3.23
CA THR A 233 7.54 -8.01 4.21
C THR A 233 8.20 -8.34 5.54
N LEU A 234 7.42 -8.41 6.62
CA LEU A 234 7.92 -8.69 7.98
C LEU A 234 8.51 -10.11 8.10
N GLU A 235 8.00 -11.08 7.33
CA GLU A 235 8.45 -12.47 7.33
C GLU A 235 9.91 -12.60 6.84
N GLN A 236 10.38 -11.65 6.03
CA GLN A 236 11.76 -11.63 5.52
C GLN A 236 12.77 -11.13 6.55
N VAL A 237 12.31 -10.47 7.62
CA VAL A 237 13.17 -9.99 8.69
C VAL A 237 13.76 -11.18 9.46
N PRO A 238 15.08 -11.24 9.71
CA PRO A 238 15.71 -12.36 10.42
C PRO A 238 15.08 -12.68 11.79
N THR A 239 14.91 -13.96 12.11
CA THR A 239 14.41 -14.46 13.41
C THR A 239 15.52 -14.83 14.37
N GLY A 240 15.17 -15.06 15.65
CA GLY A 240 16.08 -15.55 16.68
C GLY A 240 16.82 -14.48 17.47
N LEU A 241 16.44 -13.21 17.32
CA LEU A 241 16.93 -12.08 18.13
C LEU A 241 15.74 -11.33 18.73
N PRO A 242 15.85 -10.81 19.97
CA PRO A 242 14.83 -9.92 20.52
C PRO A 242 14.51 -8.80 19.54
N THR A 243 13.23 -8.54 19.33
CA THR A 243 12.77 -7.68 18.23
C THR A 243 11.88 -6.55 18.76
N ILE A 244 12.28 -5.32 18.49
CA ILE A 244 11.49 -4.10 18.71
C ILE A 244 10.85 -3.73 17.37
N ILE A 245 9.52 -3.65 17.33
CA ILE A 245 8.76 -3.33 16.11
C ILE A 245 8.06 -1.99 16.29
N ILE A 246 8.15 -1.10 15.31
CA ILE A 246 7.48 0.19 15.30
C ILE A 246 6.63 0.27 14.02
N ALA A 247 5.38 0.67 14.18
CA ALA A 247 4.48 1.00 13.08
C ALA A 247 3.83 2.35 13.40
N HIS A 248 4.11 3.36 12.58
CA HIS A 248 3.63 4.72 12.79
C HIS A 248 2.92 5.21 11.54
N GLU A 249 1.63 5.55 11.64
CA GLU A 249 0.78 5.93 10.49
C GLU A 249 0.89 4.88 9.35
N PHE A 250 0.76 3.61 9.74
CA PHE A 250 0.89 2.46 8.83
C PHE A 250 -0.40 1.64 8.73
N TYR A 251 -1.14 1.53 9.84
CA TYR A 251 -2.32 0.68 9.91
C TYR A 251 -3.53 1.34 9.24
N ASP A 252 -3.60 2.67 9.24
CA ASP A 252 -4.63 3.45 8.56
C ASP A 252 -4.60 3.32 7.02
N ALA A 253 -3.45 2.99 6.44
CA ALA A 253 -3.27 2.73 5.02
C ALA A 253 -3.55 1.26 4.63
N LEU A 254 -3.86 0.38 5.59
CA LEU A 254 -4.16 -1.01 5.28
C LEU A 254 -5.58 -1.18 4.70
N PRO A 255 -5.74 -1.96 3.61
CA PRO A 255 -7.02 -2.21 2.96
C PRO A 255 -8.16 -2.64 3.89
N VAL A 256 -9.23 -1.85 3.92
CA VAL A 256 -10.40 -2.07 4.78
C VAL A 256 -11.62 -2.55 3.99
N HIS A 257 -12.31 -3.55 4.52
CA HIS A 257 -13.63 -3.96 4.04
C HIS A 257 -14.71 -3.18 4.80
N GLN A 258 -15.67 -2.61 4.07
CA GLN A 258 -16.81 -1.89 4.65
C GLN A 258 -18.07 -2.75 4.55
N PHE A 259 -18.79 -2.92 5.65
CA PHE A 259 -20.07 -3.62 5.69
C PHE A 259 -21.19 -2.67 6.06
N GLN A 260 -22.35 -2.84 5.43
CA GLN A 260 -23.57 -2.09 5.73
C GLN A 260 -24.71 -3.04 6.07
N LYS A 261 -25.45 -2.72 7.12
CA LYS A 261 -26.66 -3.44 7.53
C LYS A 261 -27.80 -3.12 6.55
N SER A 262 -28.40 -4.17 6.00
CA SER A 262 -29.54 -4.09 5.08
C SER A 262 -30.70 -4.97 5.57
N SER A 263 -31.82 -4.95 4.85
CA SER A 263 -32.95 -5.86 5.09
C SER A 263 -32.58 -7.35 4.95
N ARG A 264 -31.48 -7.66 4.26
CA ARG A 264 -30.96 -9.01 4.05
C ARG A 264 -29.87 -9.40 5.05
N GLY A 265 -29.62 -8.56 6.07
CA GLY A 265 -28.46 -8.66 6.95
C GLY A 265 -27.29 -7.81 6.46
N TRP A 266 -26.08 -8.12 6.94
CA TRP A 266 -24.87 -7.42 6.53
C TRP A 266 -24.55 -7.69 5.05
N SER A 267 -24.26 -6.62 4.31
CA SER A 267 -23.80 -6.68 2.92
C SER A 267 -22.51 -5.90 2.80
N GLU A 268 -21.56 -6.41 2.04
CA GLU A 268 -20.30 -5.71 1.83
C GLU A 268 -20.52 -4.54 0.86
N LYS A 269 -19.93 -3.39 1.16
CA LYS A 269 -19.86 -2.24 0.28
C LYS A 269 -18.69 -2.44 -0.69
N MET A 270 -18.95 -2.22 -1.96
CA MET A 270 -18.05 -2.51 -3.07
C MET A 270 -18.04 -1.36 -4.07
N VAL A 271 -17.05 -1.33 -4.95
CA VAL A 271 -16.88 -0.34 -6.01
C VAL A 271 -17.24 -0.95 -7.36
N ASP A 272 -18.14 -0.29 -8.08
CA ASP A 272 -18.62 -0.67 -9.41
C ASP A 272 -18.45 0.48 -10.41
N VAL A 273 -18.64 0.19 -11.69
CA VAL A 273 -18.68 1.20 -12.77
C VAL A 273 -20.13 1.36 -13.24
N ALA A 274 -20.64 2.57 -13.19
CA ALA A 274 -21.97 2.92 -13.70
C ALA A 274 -22.00 2.99 -15.24
N GLU A 275 -23.21 3.12 -15.81
CA GLU A 275 -23.41 3.19 -17.27
C GLU A 275 -22.72 4.40 -17.92
N ASP A 276 -22.63 5.51 -17.18
CA ASP A 276 -21.91 6.73 -17.59
C ASP A 276 -20.38 6.62 -17.40
N SER A 277 -19.88 5.42 -17.08
CA SER A 277 -18.47 5.12 -16.80
C SER A 277 -17.90 5.80 -15.55
N SER A 278 -18.73 6.38 -14.67
CA SER A 278 -18.30 6.83 -13.34
C SER A 278 -18.18 5.66 -12.36
N PHE A 279 -17.30 5.79 -11.35
CA PHE A 279 -17.25 4.83 -10.24
C PHE A 279 -18.40 5.12 -9.27
N ARG A 280 -18.95 4.06 -8.66
CA ARG A 280 -19.98 4.18 -7.62
C ARG A 280 -19.82 3.12 -6.55
N PHE A 281 -20.31 3.39 -5.35
CA PHE A 281 -20.49 2.37 -4.33
C PHE A 281 -21.76 1.55 -4.58
N VAL A 282 -21.65 0.23 -4.43
CA VAL A 282 -22.77 -0.73 -4.48
C VAL A 282 -22.70 -1.67 -3.29
N LEU A 283 -23.80 -2.37 -3.00
CA LEU A 283 -23.84 -3.42 -1.98
C LEU A 283 -23.76 -4.80 -2.62
N SER A 284 -23.08 -5.72 -1.94
CA SER A 284 -22.95 -7.09 -2.41
C SER A 284 -24.32 -7.78 -2.51
N PRO A 285 -24.57 -8.51 -3.61
CA PRO A 285 -25.82 -9.25 -3.77
C PRO A 285 -25.87 -10.45 -2.82
N GLN A 286 -24.73 -10.99 -2.42
CA GLN A 286 -24.56 -12.15 -1.53
C GLN A 286 -23.43 -11.89 -0.52
N PRO A 287 -23.37 -12.65 0.59
CA PRO A 287 -22.21 -12.64 1.48
C PRO A 287 -20.91 -12.93 0.73
N THR A 288 -19.89 -12.14 0.99
CA THR A 288 -18.55 -12.28 0.41
C THR A 288 -17.64 -13.05 1.38
N PRO A 289 -16.46 -13.52 0.94
CA PRO A 289 -15.49 -14.15 1.85
C PRO A 289 -15.10 -13.27 3.04
N ALA A 290 -15.07 -11.94 2.85
CA ALA A 290 -14.76 -10.98 3.90
C ALA A 290 -15.77 -11.01 5.08
N THR A 291 -16.96 -11.59 4.88
CA THR A 291 -17.96 -11.81 5.94
C THR A 291 -17.39 -12.61 7.11
N LEU A 292 -16.39 -13.49 6.88
CA LEU A 292 -15.72 -14.23 7.95
C LEU A 292 -15.02 -13.30 8.95
N TYR A 293 -14.36 -12.25 8.47
CA TYR A 293 -13.70 -11.26 9.32
C TYR A 293 -14.70 -10.35 10.03
N LEU A 294 -15.82 -10.01 9.38
CA LEU A 294 -16.93 -9.34 10.04
C LEU A 294 -17.46 -10.17 11.22
N MET A 295 -17.70 -11.47 10.99
CA MET A 295 -18.18 -12.37 12.04
C MET A 295 -17.17 -12.47 13.18
N GLN A 296 -15.88 -12.56 12.88
CA GLN A 296 -14.83 -12.56 13.89
C GLN A 296 -14.82 -11.27 14.71
N ARG A 297 -14.85 -10.10 14.05
CA ARG A 297 -14.91 -8.80 14.72
C ARG A 297 -16.14 -8.66 15.62
N CYS A 298 -17.29 -9.19 15.18
CA CYS A 298 -18.53 -9.21 15.96
C CYS A 298 -18.45 -10.13 17.19
N LYS A 299 -17.57 -11.13 17.24
CA LYS A 299 -17.36 -11.93 18.46
C LYS A 299 -16.62 -11.15 19.54
N TRP A 300 -15.73 -10.24 19.13
CA TRP A 300 -14.96 -9.38 20.03
C TRP A 300 -15.78 -8.21 20.58
N ALA A 301 -16.83 -7.78 19.87
CA ALA A 301 -17.71 -6.71 20.30
C ALA A 301 -18.91 -7.22 21.13
N GLY A 302 -19.44 -6.35 21.99
CA GLY A 302 -20.68 -6.61 22.71
C GLY A 302 -21.92 -6.55 21.81
N ASN A 303 -22.93 -7.39 22.05
CA ASN A 303 -24.18 -7.40 21.27
C ASN A 303 -24.86 -6.03 21.19
N GLU A 304 -24.82 -5.25 22.27
CA GLU A 304 -25.40 -3.90 22.28
C GLU A 304 -24.64 -2.93 21.37
N GLU A 305 -23.31 -3.04 21.30
CA GLU A 305 -22.48 -2.20 20.43
C GLU A 305 -22.81 -2.45 18.96
N ILE A 306 -22.84 -3.73 18.57
CA ILE A 306 -23.21 -4.17 17.22
C ILE A 306 -24.64 -3.73 16.87
N SER A 307 -25.56 -3.75 17.84
CA SER A 307 -26.95 -3.36 17.60
C SER A 307 -27.13 -1.86 17.28
N ARG A 308 -26.21 -1.01 17.74
CA ARG A 308 -26.25 0.45 17.57
C ARG A 308 -25.65 0.92 16.25
N VAL A 309 -24.87 0.09 15.57
CA VAL A 309 -24.18 0.45 14.33
C VAL A 309 -24.92 -0.07 13.09
N SER A 310 -24.90 0.73 12.02
CA SER A 310 -25.38 0.35 10.69
C SER A 310 -24.26 0.01 9.72
N HIS A 311 -23.01 0.35 10.08
CA HIS A 311 -21.81 0.16 9.27
C HIS A 311 -20.69 -0.37 10.14
N ILE A 312 -19.85 -1.24 9.59
CA ILE A 312 -18.66 -1.78 10.26
C ILE A 312 -17.52 -1.84 9.25
N GLU A 313 -16.37 -1.33 9.66
CA GLU A 313 -15.09 -1.48 8.96
C GLU A 313 -14.29 -2.62 9.59
N VAL A 314 -13.73 -3.50 8.77
CA VAL A 314 -12.81 -4.55 9.21
C VAL A 314 -11.59 -4.59 8.32
N CYS A 315 -10.41 -4.70 8.92
CA CYS A 315 -9.13 -4.79 8.22
C CYS A 315 -8.47 -6.16 8.50
N PRO A 316 -8.70 -7.17 7.63
CA PRO A 316 -8.06 -8.47 7.76
C PRO A 316 -6.53 -8.40 7.81
N LYS A 317 -5.93 -7.55 6.96
CA LYS A 317 -4.47 -7.37 6.92
C LYS A 317 -3.90 -6.85 8.24
N ALA A 318 -4.61 -5.94 8.93
CA ALA A 318 -4.22 -5.47 10.25
C ALA A 318 -4.27 -6.59 11.30
N ILE A 319 -5.29 -7.44 11.25
CA ILE A 319 -5.43 -8.60 12.15
C ILE A 319 -4.28 -9.59 11.91
N ASP A 320 -4.06 -9.99 10.65
CA ASP A 320 -3.03 -10.97 10.29
C ASP A 320 -1.62 -10.44 10.64
N LEU A 321 -1.33 -9.19 10.33
CA LEU A 321 -0.06 -8.54 10.68
C LEU A 321 0.15 -8.45 12.20
N THR A 322 -0.89 -8.12 12.95
CA THR A 322 -0.80 -8.08 14.42
C THR A 322 -0.53 -9.46 15.00
N GLN A 323 -1.15 -10.50 14.43
CA GLN A 323 -0.86 -11.88 14.82
C GLN A 323 0.58 -12.29 14.48
N GLU A 324 1.10 -11.90 13.31
CA GLU A 324 2.50 -12.09 12.92
C GLU A 324 3.46 -11.41 13.91
N ILE A 325 3.17 -10.15 14.28
CA ILE A 325 3.92 -9.38 15.29
C ILE A 325 3.87 -10.06 16.65
N ALA A 326 2.70 -10.50 17.10
CA ALA A 326 2.52 -11.16 18.38
C ALA A 326 3.28 -12.50 18.44
N ASN A 327 3.23 -13.29 17.36
CA ASN A 327 3.99 -14.53 17.21
C ASN A 327 5.50 -14.27 17.24
N ARG A 328 5.95 -13.22 16.55
CA ARG A 328 7.36 -12.83 16.54
C ARG A 328 7.85 -12.50 17.95
N VAL A 329 7.12 -11.64 18.66
CA VAL A 329 7.46 -11.21 20.02
C VAL A 329 7.40 -12.38 21.01
N SER A 330 6.46 -13.31 20.86
CA SER A 330 6.33 -14.47 21.76
C SER A 330 7.50 -15.46 21.61
N VAL A 331 8.02 -15.63 20.40
CA VAL A 331 9.13 -16.55 20.11
C VAL A 331 10.49 -15.91 20.39
N ASP A 332 10.72 -14.70 19.86
CA ASP A 332 12.04 -14.06 19.87
C ASP A 332 12.25 -13.14 21.09
N GLY A 333 11.17 -12.77 21.78
CA GLY A 333 11.16 -11.72 22.80
C GLY A 333 11.14 -10.31 22.18
N GLY A 334 10.76 -9.32 23.01
CA GLY A 334 10.71 -7.92 22.60
C GLY A 334 9.34 -7.29 22.75
N GLY A 335 8.96 -6.42 21.82
CA GLY A 335 7.72 -5.69 21.89
C GLY A 335 7.46 -4.83 20.66
N ALA A 336 6.21 -4.41 20.49
CA ALA A 336 5.78 -3.58 19.37
C ALA A 336 5.13 -2.28 19.85
N LEU A 337 5.33 -1.20 19.11
CA LEU A 337 4.65 0.08 19.28
C LEU A 337 3.91 0.42 17.99
N ILE A 338 2.58 0.42 18.06
CA ILE A 338 1.70 0.80 16.95
C ILE A 338 1.08 2.16 17.31
N ILE A 339 1.33 3.17 16.47
CA ILE A 339 0.87 4.54 16.66
C ILE A 339 0.07 4.93 15.43
N ASP A 340 -1.21 5.20 15.63
CA ASP A 340 -2.10 5.59 14.54
C ASP A 340 -3.32 6.32 15.10
N TYR A 341 -4.09 6.99 14.24
CA TYR A 341 -5.38 7.56 14.63
C TYR A 341 -6.48 6.50 14.46
N GLY A 342 -7.29 6.35 15.50
CA GLY A 342 -8.24 5.24 15.56
C GLY A 342 -9.14 5.28 16.78
N LEU A 343 -9.85 4.19 17.00
CA LEU A 343 -10.82 4.02 18.08
C LEU A 343 -10.57 2.72 18.85
N ASN A 344 -10.87 2.76 20.15
CA ASN A 344 -11.00 1.57 20.99
C ASN A 344 -12.46 1.08 20.96
N GLY A 345 -12.89 0.54 19.82
CA GLY A 345 -14.24 0.03 19.59
C GLY A 345 -14.54 -0.12 18.10
N ILE A 346 -15.79 -0.47 17.76
CA ILE A 346 -16.17 -0.68 16.35
C ILE A 346 -15.97 0.60 15.53
N VAL A 347 -15.14 0.49 14.48
CA VAL A 347 -14.99 1.51 13.43
C VAL A 347 -16.10 1.33 12.39
N THR A 348 -16.64 2.43 11.85
CA THR A 348 -17.88 2.40 11.04
C THR A 348 -17.71 2.92 9.61
N ASN A 349 -17.58 4.23 9.43
CA ASN A 349 -17.44 4.89 8.12
C ASN A 349 -16.35 5.96 8.21
N SER A 350 -15.10 5.52 8.31
CA SER A 350 -13.94 6.37 8.51
C SER A 350 -13.03 6.48 7.27
N LEU A 351 -13.23 5.63 6.26
CA LEU A 351 -12.53 5.75 4.98
C LEU A 351 -12.69 7.16 4.40
N GLN A 352 -11.56 7.81 4.16
CA GLN A 352 -11.48 9.17 3.67
C GLN A 352 -10.42 9.28 2.57
N ALA A 353 -10.57 10.28 1.70
CA ALA A 353 -9.60 10.62 0.67
C ALA A 353 -9.10 12.05 0.86
N ILE A 354 -7.79 12.24 0.85
CA ILE A 354 -7.15 13.54 1.08
C ILE A 354 -6.20 13.85 -0.08
N ARG A 355 -6.35 15.05 -0.63
CA ARG A 355 -5.50 15.58 -1.70
C ARG A 355 -5.26 17.06 -1.45
N LYS A 356 -3.99 17.48 -1.42
CA LYS A 356 -3.56 18.87 -1.16
C LYS A 356 -4.22 19.46 0.09
N HIS A 357 -4.17 18.71 1.19
CA HIS A 357 -4.77 19.08 2.49
C HIS A 357 -6.29 19.34 2.48
N LYS A 358 -7.02 18.72 1.54
CA LYS A 358 -8.48 18.80 1.46
C LYS A 358 -9.09 17.42 1.31
N PHE A 359 -10.21 17.22 1.98
CA PHE A 359 -11.07 16.07 1.74
C PHE A 359 -11.64 16.13 0.32
N VAL A 360 -11.51 15.03 -0.40
CA VAL A 360 -12.06 14.83 -1.74
C VAL A 360 -12.95 13.59 -1.74
N ASP A 361 -13.70 13.37 -2.82
CA ASP A 361 -14.47 12.15 -2.96
C ASP A 361 -13.52 10.95 -3.14
N ILE A 362 -13.82 9.83 -2.47
CA ILE A 362 -13.01 8.61 -2.49
C ILE A 362 -12.85 8.05 -3.90
N LEU A 363 -13.85 8.26 -4.76
CA LEU A 363 -13.91 7.75 -6.12
C LEU A 363 -13.49 8.80 -7.17
N ASP A 364 -13.09 10.01 -6.74
CA ASP A 364 -12.60 11.09 -7.62
C ASP A 364 -11.12 10.93 -7.95
N ASP A 365 -10.83 10.73 -9.24
CA ASP A 365 -9.49 10.50 -9.80
C ASP A 365 -8.64 9.51 -8.98
N PRO A 366 -9.01 8.22 -8.92
CA PRO A 366 -8.31 7.18 -8.18
C PRO A 366 -6.78 7.21 -8.40
N GLY A 367 -6.01 7.11 -7.30
CA GLY A 367 -4.54 7.20 -7.28
C GLY A 367 -3.98 8.62 -7.19
N SER A 368 -4.84 9.65 -7.27
CA SER A 368 -4.41 11.04 -7.13
C SER A 368 -4.50 11.59 -5.71
N ALA A 369 -5.22 10.89 -4.83
CA ALA A 369 -5.45 11.23 -3.43
C ALA A 369 -5.01 10.06 -2.56
N ASP A 370 -4.56 10.36 -1.35
CA ASP A 370 -4.29 9.35 -0.34
C ASP A 370 -5.61 8.83 0.25
N LEU A 371 -5.66 7.54 0.54
CA LEU A 371 -6.81 6.89 1.15
C LEU A 371 -6.42 6.36 2.51
N SER A 372 -7.19 6.70 3.53
CA SER A 372 -6.90 6.28 4.89
C SER A 372 -8.16 5.98 5.69
N THR A 373 -8.02 5.20 6.76
CA THR A 373 -9.11 4.77 7.63
C THR A 373 -8.72 4.87 9.09
N TYR A 374 -9.68 5.01 9.99
CA TYR A 374 -9.41 4.88 11.42
C TYR A 374 -9.00 3.45 11.75
N VAL A 375 -8.01 3.31 12.62
CA VAL A 375 -7.55 2.02 13.12
C VAL A 375 -8.48 1.49 14.21
N ASP A 376 -8.92 0.23 14.10
CA ASP A 376 -9.66 -0.47 15.14
C ASP A 376 -8.68 -1.09 16.16
N PHE A 377 -8.27 -0.29 17.14
CA PHE A 377 -7.31 -0.73 18.18
C PHE A 377 -7.87 -1.85 19.06
N ASP A 378 -9.20 -1.96 19.16
CA ASP A 378 -9.86 -3.03 19.88
C ASP A 378 -9.70 -4.38 19.15
N ALA A 379 -9.84 -4.38 17.82
CA ALA A 379 -9.54 -5.54 16.97
C ALA A 379 -8.05 -5.93 17.03
N ILE A 380 -7.14 -4.94 16.98
CA ILE A 380 -5.69 -5.17 17.13
C ILE A 380 -5.42 -5.87 18.47
N ARG A 381 -5.95 -5.34 19.58
CA ARG A 381 -5.76 -5.93 20.91
C ARG A 381 -6.23 -7.38 20.95
N HIS A 382 -7.45 -7.66 20.51
CA HIS A 382 -7.99 -9.02 20.50
C HIS A 382 -7.19 -9.98 19.63
N SER A 383 -6.72 -9.53 18.46
CA SER A 383 -5.91 -10.36 17.57
C SER A 383 -4.55 -10.74 18.19
N ALA A 384 -3.92 -9.86 18.98
CA ALA A 384 -2.69 -10.15 19.71
C ALA A 384 -2.93 -11.11 20.90
N GLU A 385 -4.06 -10.96 21.61
CA GLU A 385 -4.44 -11.82 22.72
C GLU A 385 -4.71 -13.27 22.27
N GLU A 386 -5.32 -13.46 21.09
CA GLU A 386 -5.61 -14.78 20.53
C GLU A 386 -4.36 -15.62 20.21
N VAL A 387 -3.21 -14.98 20.00
CA VAL A 387 -1.91 -15.65 19.81
C VAL A 387 -1.27 -16.03 21.15
N SER A 388 -1.56 -15.25 22.19
CA SER A 388 -0.92 -15.37 23.51
C SER A 388 -1.62 -16.37 24.44
N GLY A 389 -2.85 -16.78 24.11
CA GLY A 389 -3.63 -17.79 24.82
C GLY A 389 -3.50 -19.17 24.20
#